data_AF-A0A2E9ZIV6-F1
#
_entry.id   AF-A0A2E9ZIV6-F1
#
_cell.length_a   1.000
_cell.length_b   1.000
_cell.length_c   1.000
_cell.angle_alpha   90.00
_cell.angle_beta   90.00
_cell.angle_gamma   90.00
#
_symmetry.space_group_name_H-M   'P 1'
#
loop_
_entity.id
_entity.type
_entity.pdbx_description
1 polymer ?
#
loop_
_entity_poly.entity_id
_entity_poly.type
_entity_poly.pdbx_seq_one_letter_code
_entity_poly.pdbx_strand_id
1 'polypeptide(L)'
;MGLVAGWLNVGIAGHQKLAIGAGILAHKIIERESSNCFYPSQMFSGFATGDVISVDTPELNYPENAAYEMEASGFYASAMGLVSAELAQVYKIISDNPFNSVANIDASFVTDCLSGQIDQIQRLVSGLQELAGAYNNAYKPPAVLVQLESKLNPSVTQRLQLKRLVQRYHALKCSDKLNDILEKSFNSARQLIAELELNLRRSKGQ
;
A
#
# COMPACT_ATOMS: atom_id res chain seq x y z
N MET A 1 8.40 4.12 10.62
CA MET A 1 7.73 4.05 9.31
C MET A 1 8.38 5.10 8.46
N GLY A 2 9.14 4.65 7.47
CA GLY A 2 9.57 5.51 6.38
C GLY A 2 8.38 5.90 5.51
N LEU A 3 8.67 6.53 4.39
CA LEU A 3 7.66 6.86 3.38
C LEU A 3 6.98 5.57 2.91
N VAL A 4 5.65 5.61 2.79
CA VAL A 4 4.87 4.56 2.15
C VAL A 4 4.77 4.84 0.65
N ALA A 5 4.53 3.79 -0.13
CA ALA A 5 4.26 3.86 -1.56
C ALA A 5 2.94 3.15 -1.87
N GLY A 6 2.32 3.52 -2.98
CA GLY A 6 1.21 2.76 -3.54
C GLY A 6 1.70 1.49 -4.25
N TRP A 7 0.89 0.45 -4.20
CA TRP A 7 1.14 -0.87 -4.80
C TRP A 7 0.03 -1.17 -5.80
N LEU A 8 0.41 -1.51 -7.02
CA LEU A 8 -0.53 -1.85 -8.08
C LEU A 8 -0.09 -3.15 -8.75
N ASN A 9 -0.95 -4.17 -8.71
CA ASN A 9 -0.79 -5.35 -9.53
C ASN A 9 -1.54 -5.11 -10.84
N VAL A 10 -0.80 -5.01 -11.94
CA VAL A 10 -1.36 -4.99 -13.29
C VAL A 10 -1.01 -6.31 -13.95
N GLY A 11 -1.99 -6.95 -14.57
CA GLY A 11 -1.76 -8.17 -15.32
C GLY A 11 -2.94 -8.49 -16.22
N ILE A 12 -2.79 -9.58 -16.96
CA ILE A 12 -3.88 -10.13 -17.75
C ILE A 12 -4.70 -11.13 -16.93
N ALA A 13 -5.92 -11.42 -17.39
CA ALA A 13 -6.79 -12.42 -16.80
C ALA A 13 -7.74 -12.99 -17.86
N GLY A 14 -8.18 -14.24 -17.67
CA GLY A 14 -9.28 -14.80 -18.44
C GLY A 14 -10.63 -14.43 -17.82
N HIS A 15 -11.70 -14.37 -18.61
CA HIS A 15 -13.04 -14.08 -18.09
C HIS A 15 -14.15 -14.75 -18.91
N GLN A 16 -15.25 -15.14 -18.26
CA GLN A 16 -16.37 -15.83 -18.91
C GLN A 16 -17.03 -15.02 -20.03
N LYS A 17 -17.33 -13.74 -19.77
CA LYS A 17 -18.19 -12.91 -20.64
C LYS A 17 -17.53 -11.65 -21.22
N LEU A 18 -16.48 -11.12 -20.61
CA LEU A 18 -15.95 -9.82 -20.98
C LEU A 18 -15.10 -9.90 -22.26
N ALA A 19 -15.12 -8.80 -22.99
CA ALA A 19 -14.37 -8.68 -24.25
C ALA A 19 -12.88 -8.59 -23.98
N ILE A 20 -12.09 -9.06 -24.95
CA ILE A 20 -10.64 -8.92 -24.94
C ILE A 20 -10.26 -7.43 -24.84
N GLY A 21 -9.24 -7.13 -24.02
CA GLY A 21 -8.77 -5.78 -23.75
C GLY A 21 -9.62 -5.02 -22.73
N ALA A 22 -10.75 -5.56 -22.25
CA ALA A 22 -11.52 -4.92 -21.19
C ALA A 22 -10.74 -4.92 -19.87
N GLY A 23 -10.76 -3.79 -19.16
CA GLY A 23 -10.09 -3.66 -17.86
C GLY A 23 -11.06 -3.80 -16.68
N ILE A 24 -10.60 -4.45 -15.61
CA ILE A 24 -11.35 -4.64 -14.36
C ILE A 24 -10.48 -4.24 -13.18
N LEU A 25 -11.01 -3.35 -12.34
CA LEU A 25 -10.48 -3.08 -11.01
C LEU A 25 -11.10 -4.05 -9.99
N ALA A 26 -10.26 -4.74 -9.22
CA ALA A 26 -10.76 -5.69 -8.23
C ALA A 26 -11.51 -4.99 -7.10
N HIS A 27 -12.76 -5.40 -6.85
CA HIS A 27 -13.48 -5.05 -5.62
C HIS A 27 -13.51 -6.19 -4.61
N LYS A 28 -13.19 -7.40 -5.09
CA LYS A 28 -13.00 -8.59 -4.30
C LYS A 28 -11.92 -9.45 -4.96
N ILE A 29 -11.01 -10.00 -4.16
CA ILE A 29 -9.98 -10.94 -4.61
C ILE A 29 -10.21 -12.24 -3.84
N ILE A 30 -10.29 -13.37 -4.55
CA ILE A 30 -10.58 -14.68 -3.99
C ILE A 30 -9.43 -15.61 -4.35
N GLU A 31 -8.81 -16.24 -3.35
CA GLU A 31 -7.90 -17.36 -3.57
C GLU A 31 -8.72 -18.65 -3.61
N ARG A 32 -8.73 -19.34 -4.75
CA ARG A 32 -9.62 -20.48 -4.98
C ARG A 32 -9.38 -21.62 -3.99
N GLU A 33 -8.13 -22.01 -3.81
CA GLU A 33 -7.74 -23.18 -3.01
C GLU A 33 -8.07 -23.02 -1.52
N SER A 34 -7.75 -21.85 -0.95
CA SER A 34 -7.94 -21.56 0.48
C SER A 34 -9.30 -20.94 0.80
N SER A 35 -10.03 -20.45 -0.22
CA SER A 35 -11.21 -19.60 -0.08
C SER A 35 -10.94 -18.27 0.68
N ASN A 36 -9.67 -17.86 0.80
CA ASN A 36 -9.33 -16.55 1.36
C ASN A 36 -9.89 -15.44 0.47
N CYS A 37 -10.45 -14.41 1.10
CA CYS A 37 -11.04 -13.27 0.42
C CYS A 37 -10.44 -11.96 0.91
N PHE A 38 -10.14 -11.07 -0.02
CA PHE A 38 -9.72 -9.70 0.25
C PHE A 38 -10.65 -8.71 -0.44
N TYR A 39 -10.77 -7.51 0.14
CA TYR A 39 -11.66 -6.46 -0.35
C TYR A 39 -10.87 -5.16 -0.52
N PRO A 40 -10.26 -4.94 -1.71
CA PRO A 40 -9.58 -3.69 -2.03
C PRO A 40 -10.50 -2.47 -1.86
N SER A 41 -9.95 -1.36 -1.38
CA SER A 41 -10.73 -0.14 -1.18
C SER A 41 -11.18 0.46 -2.51
N GLN A 42 -12.47 0.78 -2.64
CA GLN A 42 -13.09 1.28 -3.87
C GLN A 42 -13.07 2.82 -3.95
N MET A 43 -11.88 3.41 -3.82
CA MET A 43 -11.70 4.87 -3.79
C MET A 43 -11.55 5.50 -5.18
N PHE A 44 -11.22 4.70 -6.20
CA PHE A 44 -11.00 5.16 -7.57
C PHE A 44 -12.25 4.98 -8.43
N SER A 45 -12.73 6.07 -9.04
CA SER A 45 -13.94 6.08 -9.86
C SER A 45 -13.65 6.05 -11.37
N GLY A 46 -14.65 5.62 -12.14
CA GLY A 46 -14.53 5.52 -13.60
C GLY A 46 -13.78 4.29 -14.08
N PHE A 47 -13.83 3.21 -13.29
CA PHE A 47 -13.34 1.88 -13.65
C PHE A 47 -14.49 0.88 -13.58
N ALA A 48 -14.50 -0.10 -14.49
CA ALA A 48 -15.33 -1.27 -14.30
C ALA A 48 -14.75 -2.10 -13.14
N THR A 49 -15.59 -2.56 -12.23
CA THR A 49 -15.17 -3.34 -11.06
C THR A 49 -15.69 -4.75 -11.14
N GLY A 50 -14.93 -5.72 -10.64
CA GLY A 50 -15.30 -7.13 -10.70
C GLY A 50 -14.57 -7.98 -9.67
N ASP A 51 -15.01 -9.23 -9.55
CA ASP A 51 -14.32 -10.24 -8.75
C ASP A 51 -13.07 -10.68 -9.51
N VAL A 52 -11.97 -10.83 -8.78
CA VAL A 52 -10.73 -11.45 -9.27
C VAL A 52 -10.52 -12.74 -8.50
N ILE A 53 -10.28 -13.83 -9.21
CA ILE A 53 -10.08 -15.15 -8.64
C ILE A 53 -8.67 -15.63 -9.01
N SER A 54 -7.84 -15.78 -7.99
CA SER A 54 -6.50 -16.35 -8.09
C SER A 54 -6.58 -17.87 -8.00
N VAL A 55 -6.01 -18.55 -9.00
CA VAL A 55 -5.93 -20.01 -9.12
C VAL A 55 -4.47 -20.45 -9.28
N ASP A 56 -4.14 -21.65 -8.80
CA ASP A 56 -2.77 -22.19 -8.88
C ASP A 56 -2.41 -22.70 -10.28
N THR A 57 -3.42 -23.02 -11.09
CA THR A 57 -3.26 -23.47 -12.47
C THR A 57 -4.22 -22.72 -13.39
N PRO A 58 -3.88 -22.51 -14.68
CA PRO A 58 -4.76 -21.81 -15.61
C PRO A 58 -6.17 -22.42 -15.66
N GLU A 59 -7.19 -21.61 -15.34
CA GLU A 59 -8.59 -21.97 -15.53
C GLU A 59 -8.99 -21.62 -16.97
N LEU A 60 -9.56 -22.58 -17.70
CA LEU A 60 -9.91 -22.41 -19.12
C LEU A 60 -11.41 -22.29 -19.35
N ASN A 61 -12.22 -22.59 -18.34
CA ASN A 61 -13.68 -22.61 -18.45
C ASN A 61 -14.34 -21.35 -17.87
N TYR A 62 -13.62 -20.61 -17.02
CA TYR A 62 -14.07 -19.39 -16.33
C TYR A 62 -15.52 -19.53 -15.81
N PRO A 63 -15.77 -20.42 -14.83
CA PRO A 63 -17.14 -20.78 -14.47
C PRO A 63 -17.97 -19.64 -13.87
N GLU A 64 -17.32 -18.65 -13.26
CA GLU A 64 -17.96 -17.50 -12.61
C GLU A 64 -17.85 -16.22 -13.45
N ASN A 65 -18.70 -15.24 -13.12
CA ASN A 65 -18.59 -13.90 -13.65
C ASN A 65 -17.48 -13.11 -12.95
N ALA A 66 -16.24 -13.57 -13.13
CA ALA A 66 -15.03 -13.07 -12.50
C ALA A 66 -13.83 -13.18 -13.44
N ALA A 67 -12.79 -12.38 -13.16
CA ALA A 67 -11.50 -12.48 -13.83
C ALA A 67 -10.63 -13.55 -13.15
N TYR A 68 -10.17 -14.54 -13.90
CA TYR A 68 -9.30 -15.62 -13.44
C TYR A 68 -7.85 -15.33 -13.80
N GLU A 69 -6.98 -15.41 -12.81
CA GLU A 69 -5.54 -15.11 -12.90
C GLU A 69 -4.79 -15.88 -11.79
N MET A 70 -3.47 -15.69 -11.63
CA MET A 70 -2.67 -16.58 -10.78
C MET A 70 -1.86 -15.87 -9.68
N GLU A 71 -1.91 -14.52 -9.57
CA GLU A 71 -0.96 -13.77 -8.74
C GLU A 71 -1.59 -12.78 -7.74
N ALA A 72 -2.86 -12.37 -7.93
CA ALA A 72 -3.43 -11.24 -7.19
C ALA A 72 -3.58 -11.52 -5.70
N SER A 73 -3.99 -12.73 -5.29
CA SER A 73 -4.16 -13.09 -3.88
C SER A 73 -2.84 -12.96 -3.11
N GLY A 74 -1.77 -13.57 -3.61
CA GLY A 74 -0.44 -13.54 -3.01
C GLY A 74 0.16 -12.14 -2.99
N PHE A 75 0.00 -11.39 -4.08
CA PHE A 75 0.38 -9.97 -4.13
C PHE A 75 -0.33 -9.15 -3.06
N TYR A 76 -1.66 -9.24 -3.01
CA TYR A 76 -2.47 -8.39 -2.14
C TYR A 76 -2.24 -8.75 -0.66
N ALA A 77 -2.16 -10.05 -0.33
CA ALA A 77 -1.82 -10.51 1.01
C ALA A 77 -0.46 -9.96 1.47
N SER A 78 0.54 -9.96 0.58
CA SER A 78 1.87 -9.40 0.87
C SER A 78 1.82 -7.88 1.08
N ALA A 79 1.07 -7.17 0.24
CA ALA A 79 0.89 -5.72 0.36
C ALA A 79 0.19 -5.33 1.66
N MET A 80 -0.80 -6.09 2.13
CA MET A 80 -1.53 -5.82 3.38
C MET A 80 -0.66 -5.92 4.64
N GLY A 81 0.49 -6.60 4.56
CA GLY A 81 1.50 -6.58 5.63
C GLY A 81 2.34 -5.30 5.69
N LEU A 82 2.30 -4.47 4.64
CA LEU A 82 3.19 -3.32 4.45
C LEU A 82 2.44 -1.98 4.40
N VAL A 83 1.25 -1.96 3.81
CA VAL A 83 0.47 -0.75 3.57
C VAL A 83 -1.01 -0.94 3.94
N SER A 84 -1.73 0.17 4.11
CA SER A 84 -3.19 0.15 4.27
C SER A 84 -3.88 -0.28 2.97
N ALA A 85 -5.11 -0.81 3.09
CA ALA A 85 -5.92 -1.29 1.96
C ALA A 85 -6.21 -0.23 0.87
N GLU A 86 -6.11 1.06 1.20
CA GLU A 86 -6.27 2.16 0.24
C GLU A 86 -5.08 2.32 -0.71
N LEU A 87 -3.90 1.83 -0.32
CA LEU A 87 -2.64 1.97 -1.05
C LEU A 87 -2.28 0.72 -1.86
N ALA A 88 -3.16 -0.27 -1.95
CA ALA A 88 -2.95 -1.47 -2.74
C ALA A 88 -4.16 -1.72 -3.65
N GLN A 89 -3.91 -1.92 -4.94
CA GLN A 89 -4.95 -2.18 -5.93
C GLN A 89 -4.54 -3.31 -6.87
N VAL A 90 -5.55 -3.99 -7.43
CA VAL A 90 -5.37 -5.03 -8.44
C VAL A 90 -6.21 -4.66 -9.65
N TYR A 91 -5.57 -4.55 -10.81
CA TYR A 91 -6.20 -4.22 -12.07
C TYR A 91 -5.84 -5.28 -13.12
N LYS A 92 -6.87 -5.88 -13.73
CA LYS A 92 -6.70 -6.97 -14.68
C LYS A 92 -7.29 -6.61 -16.03
N ILE A 93 -6.61 -7.04 -17.08
CA ILE A 93 -7.02 -6.81 -18.48
C ILE A 93 -7.40 -8.15 -19.07
N ILE A 94 -8.59 -8.25 -19.67
CA ILE A 94 -9.08 -9.52 -20.18
C ILE A 94 -8.31 -9.94 -21.43
N SER A 95 -7.57 -11.04 -21.35
CA SER A 95 -6.72 -11.58 -22.42
C SER A 95 -7.36 -12.73 -23.18
N ASP A 96 -8.23 -13.46 -22.52
CA ASP A 96 -8.83 -14.68 -23.02
C ASP A 96 -10.22 -14.88 -22.43
N ASN A 97 -11.04 -15.61 -23.18
CA ASN A 97 -12.39 -15.98 -22.80
C ASN A 97 -12.79 -17.26 -23.57
N PRO A 98 -13.96 -17.86 -23.33
CA PRO A 98 -14.36 -19.09 -24.03
C PRO A 98 -14.36 -19.00 -25.57
N PHE A 99 -14.40 -17.78 -26.12
CA PHE A 99 -14.38 -17.52 -27.56
C PHE A 99 -13.00 -17.18 -28.11
N ASN A 100 -12.03 -16.86 -27.23
CA ASN A 100 -10.67 -16.45 -27.56
C ASN A 100 -9.69 -17.19 -26.66
N SER A 101 -9.08 -18.25 -27.20
CA SER A 101 -8.25 -19.16 -26.41
C SER A 101 -6.96 -18.51 -25.89
N VAL A 102 -6.59 -18.89 -24.66
CA VAL A 102 -5.28 -18.61 -24.04
C VAL A 102 -4.08 -19.04 -24.91
N ALA A 103 -4.26 -20.03 -25.81
CA ALA A 103 -3.19 -20.54 -26.67
C ALA A 103 -2.65 -19.50 -27.68
N ASN A 104 -3.40 -18.43 -27.93
CA ASN A 104 -3.01 -17.36 -28.84
C ASN A 104 -2.32 -16.18 -28.12
N ILE A 105 -2.11 -16.28 -26.81
CA ILE A 105 -1.45 -15.22 -26.04
C ILE A 105 0.05 -15.30 -26.23
N ASP A 106 0.62 -14.22 -26.76
CA ASP A 106 2.06 -14.00 -26.83
C ASP A 106 2.45 -12.64 -26.24
N ALA A 107 3.76 -12.35 -26.23
CA ALA A 107 4.26 -11.10 -25.67
C ALA A 107 3.77 -9.85 -26.42
N SER A 108 3.51 -9.95 -27.73
CA SER A 108 2.99 -8.84 -28.54
C SER A 108 1.56 -8.53 -28.13
N PHE A 109 0.72 -9.56 -28.05
CA PHE A 109 -0.66 -9.45 -27.62
C PHE A 109 -0.78 -8.85 -26.22
N VAL A 110 0.04 -9.33 -25.27
CA VAL A 110 0.07 -8.76 -23.91
C VAL A 110 0.46 -7.28 -23.96
N THR A 111 1.46 -6.91 -24.76
CA THR A 111 1.87 -5.52 -24.93
C THR A 111 0.74 -4.64 -25.48
N ASP A 112 -0.02 -5.14 -26.45
CA ASP A 112 -1.16 -4.43 -27.04
C ASP A 112 -2.29 -4.26 -26.02
N CYS A 113 -2.60 -5.30 -25.23
CA CYS A 113 -3.57 -5.24 -24.15
C CYS A 113 -3.22 -4.18 -23.10
N LEU A 114 -1.97 -4.16 -22.63
CA LEU A 114 -1.51 -3.15 -21.68
C LEU A 114 -1.53 -1.75 -22.30
N SER A 115 -1.08 -1.61 -23.55
CA SER A 115 -1.07 -0.33 -24.25
C SER A 115 -2.49 0.24 -24.42
N GLY A 116 -3.48 -0.62 -24.71
CA GLY A 116 -4.89 -0.21 -24.80
C GLY A 116 -5.49 0.26 -23.47
N GLN A 117 -4.90 -0.08 -22.33
CA GLN A 117 -5.34 0.36 -21.00
C GLN A 117 -4.36 1.33 -20.31
N ILE A 118 -3.39 1.86 -21.05
CA ILE A 118 -2.33 2.69 -20.46
C ILE A 118 -2.87 3.91 -19.71
N ASP A 119 -3.89 4.57 -20.26
CA ASP A 119 -4.53 5.73 -19.63
C ASP A 119 -5.19 5.36 -18.30
N GLN A 120 -5.85 4.20 -18.22
CA GLN A 120 -6.48 3.71 -16.99
C GLN A 120 -5.43 3.33 -15.94
N ILE A 121 -4.35 2.67 -16.37
CA ILE A 121 -3.21 2.33 -15.50
C ILE A 121 -2.57 3.62 -14.96
N GLN A 122 -2.33 4.62 -15.81
CA GLN A 122 -1.76 5.90 -15.40
C GLN A 122 -2.67 6.65 -14.40
N ARG A 123 -3.99 6.59 -14.58
CA ARG A 123 -4.95 7.14 -13.61
C ARG A 123 -4.85 6.46 -12.24
N LEU A 124 -4.74 5.13 -12.20
CA LEU A 124 -4.54 4.39 -10.94
C LEU A 124 -3.20 4.73 -10.28
N VAL A 125 -2.11 4.76 -11.05
CA VAL A 125 -0.78 5.12 -10.56
C VAL A 125 -0.79 6.52 -9.95
N SER A 126 -1.36 7.50 -10.67
CA SER A 126 -1.43 8.89 -10.20
C SER A 126 -2.25 9.00 -8.91
N GLY A 127 -3.42 8.36 -8.86
CA GLY A 127 -4.25 8.35 -7.66
C GLY A 127 -3.59 7.67 -6.45
N LEU A 128 -2.87 6.57 -6.68
CA LEU A 128 -2.07 5.91 -5.63
C LEU A 128 -0.90 6.78 -5.15
N GLN A 129 -0.24 7.52 -6.05
CA GLN A 129 0.81 8.47 -5.69
C GLN A 129 0.27 9.63 -4.86
N GLU A 130 -0.90 10.16 -5.20
CA GLU A 130 -1.59 11.20 -4.43
C GLU A 130 -1.94 10.71 -3.02
N LEU A 131 -2.53 9.52 -2.88
CA LEU A 131 -2.84 8.92 -1.59
C LEU A 131 -1.59 8.68 -0.75
N ALA A 132 -0.54 8.10 -1.35
CA ALA A 132 0.73 7.88 -0.67
C ALA A 132 1.36 9.21 -0.23
N GLY A 133 1.29 10.25 -1.07
CA GLY A 133 1.76 11.59 -0.77
C GLY A 133 0.99 12.22 0.41
N ALA A 134 -0.34 12.13 0.40
CA ALA A 134 -1.20 12.60 1.49
C ALA A 134 -0.88 11.88 2.81
N TYR A 135 -0.77 10.55 2.78
CA TYR A 135 -0.36 9.76 3.94
C TYR A 135 1.02 10.17 4.45
N ASN A 136 2.01 10.25 3.56
CA ASN A 136 3.38 10.62 3.91
C ASN A 136 3.48 12.03 4.48
N ASN A 137 2.67 12.97 3.99
CA ASN A 137 2.60 14.32 4.51
C ASN A 137 1.94 14.36 5.89
N ALA A 138 0.82 13.67 6.07
CA ALA A 138 0.11 13.60 7.35
C ALA A 138 0.92 12.90 8.45
N TYR A 139 1.71 11.88 8.08
CA TYR A 139 2.53 11.10 9.00
C TYR A 139 4.03 11.41 8.90
N LYS A 140 4.39 12.55 8.26
CA LYS A 140 5.77 12.98 8.10
C LYS A 140 6.44 13.05 9.48
N PRO A 141 7.62 12.42 9.66
CA PRO A 141 8.36 12.59 10.90
C PRO A 141 8.59 14.09 11.17
N PRO A 142 8.26 14.59 12.37
CA PRO A 142 8.58 15.97 12.72
C PRO A 142 10.08 16.22 12.53
N ALA A 143 10.46 17.38 12.02
CA ALA A 143 11.87 17.71 11.76
C ALA A 143 12.77 17.49 12.99
N VAL A 144 12.21 17.75 14.18
CA VAL A 144 12.84 17.48 15.47
C VAL A 144 13.27 16.01 15.62
N LEU A 145 12.47 15.04 15.16
CA LEU A 145 12.84 13.63 15.25
C LEU A 145 14.11 13.32 14.44
N VAL A 146 14.22 13.87 13.23
CA VAL A 146 15.39 13.69 12.36
C VAL A 146 16.64 14.29 13.01
N GLN A 147 16.52 15.48 13.60
CA GLN A 147 17.61 16.14 14.32
C GLN A 147 18.04 15.37 15.58
N LEU A 148 17.09 14.78 16.31
CA LEU A 148 17.38 13.96 17.49
C LEU A 148 18.07 12.65 17.10
N GLU A 149 17.65 12.00 16.01
CA GLU A 149 18.26 10.77 15.52
C GLU A 149 19.68 11.01 14.99
N SER A 150 19.94 12.13 14.30
CA SER A 150 21.26 12.44 13.75
C SER A 150 22.32 12.72 14.82
N LYS A 151 21.93 13.14 16.03
CA LYS A 151 22.87 13.45 17.12
C LYS A 151 23.48 12.20 17.79
N LEU A 152 22.76 11.07 17.81
CA LEU A 152 23.05 9.99 18.77
C LEU A 152 23.07 8.57 18.17
N ASN A 153 22.90 8.42 16.85
CA ASN A 153 22.87 7.14 16.14
C ASN A 153 22.08 6.02 16.88
N PRO A 154 20.80 6.26 17.22
CA PRO A 154 19.99 5.32 17.99
C PRO A 154 19.82 3.96 17.29
N SER A 155 19.75 2.89 18.09
CA SER A 155 19.38 1.55 17.62
C SER A 155 17.95 1.52 17.09
N VAL A 156 17.57 0.45 16.37
CA VAL A 156 16.21 0.29 15.81
C VAL A 156 15.12 0.45 16.88
N THR A 157 15.29 -0.18 18.04
CA THR A 157 14.36 -0.07 19.17
C THR A 157 14.28 1.35 19.71
N GLN A 158 15.42 2.03 19.85
CA GLN A 158 15.48 3.41 20.34
C GLN A 158 14.84 4.40 19.37
N ARG A 159 15.01 4.23 18.05
CA ARG A 159 14.31 5.03 17.03
C ARG A 159 12.80 4.87 17.15
N LEU A 160 12.32 3.64 17.35
CA LEU A 160 10.89 3.40 17.55
C LEU A 160 10.35 4.09 18.81
N GLN A 161 11.11 4.06 19.92
CA GLN A 161 10.78 4.77 21.15
C GLN A 161 10.75 6.29 20.96
N LEU A 162 11.79 6.86 20.35
CA LEU A 162 11.88 8.28 20.03
C LEU A 162 10.71 8.73 19.15
N LYS A 163 10.39 7.97 18.09
CA LYS A 163 9.25 8.27 17.22
C LYS A 163 7.95 8.32 18.01
N ARG A 164 7.67 7.31 18.85
CA ARG A 164 6.47 7.27 19.69
C ARG A 164 6.41 8.44 20.67
N LEU A 165 7.54 8.83 21.25
CA LEU A 165 7.61 9.98 22.17
C LEU A 165 7.31 11.29 21.43
N VAL A 166 7.99 11.57 20.32
CA VAL A 166 7.77 12.79 19.54
C VAL A 166 6.31 12.89 19.05
N GLN A 167 5.71 11.78 18.60
CA GLN A 167 4.28 11.73 18.24
C GLN A 167 3.38 12.11 19.43
N ARG A 168 3.68 11.65 20.65
CA ARG A 168 2.94 12.02 21.86
C ARG A 168 3.06 13.50 22.20
N TYR A 169 4.24 14.10 22.04
CA TYR A 169 4.42 15.55 22.23
C TYR A 169 3.54 16.34 21.25
N HIS A 170 3.49 15.93 19.99
CA HIS A 170 2.66 16.58 18.98
C HIS A 170 1.15 16.44 19.27
N ALA A 171 0.70 15.25 19.66
CA ALA A 171 -0.69 15.00 20.04
C ALA A 171 -1.12 15.81 21.28
N LEU A 172 -0.20 16.06 22.21
CA LEU A 172 -0.43 16.88 23.41
C LEU A 172 -0.22 18.39 23.19
N LYS A 173 -0.01 18.83 21.93
CA LYS A 173 0.28 20.24 21.58
C LYS A 173 1.43 20.84 22.39
N CYS A 174 2.41 20.02 22.78
CA CYS A 174 3.58 20.43 23.56
C CYS A 174 4.86 20.38 22.72
N SER A 175 4.75 20.53 21.40
CA SER A 175 5.88 20.44 20.46
C SER A 175 6.99 21.45 20.78
N ASP A 176 6.66 22.61 21.36
CA ASP A 176 7.65 23.64 21.72
C ASP A 176 8.69 23.13 22.72
N LYS A 177 8.28 22.25 23.66
CA LYS A 177 9.18 21.62 24.63
C LYS A 177 10.22 20.69 23.98
N LEU A 178 9.96 20.23 22.75
CA LEU A 178 10.94 19.46 22.01
C LEU A 178 12.11 20.34 21.53
N ASN A 179 11.87 21.62 21.25
CA ASN A 179 12.94 22.55 20.87
C ASN A 179 13.90 22.81 22.03
N ASP A 180 13.39 22.96 23.25
CA ASP A 180 14.23 23.09 24.45
C ASP A 180 15.12 21.85 24.67
N ILE A 181 14.60 20.66 24.34
CA ILE A 181 15.34 19.40 24.44
C ILE A 181 16.39 19.30 23.32
N LEU A 182 16.11 19.85 22.13
CA LEU A 182 17.09 19.88 21.04
C LEU A 182 18.31 20.73 21.36
N GLU A 183 18.19 21.78 22.17
CA GLU A 183 19.32 22.61 22.60
C GLU A 183 20.23 21.89 23.60
N LYS A 184 19.73 20.86 24.29
CA LYS A 184 20.51 20.06 25.23
C LYS A 184 21.44 19.07 24.51
N SER A 185 22.59 18.82 25.12
CA SER A 185 23.51 17.76 24.72
C SER A 185 23.24 16.50 25.54
N PHE A 186 23.23 15.34 24.88
CA PHE A 186 23.06 14.04 25.50
C PHE A 186 24.22 13.14 25.10
N ASN A 187 24.64 12.24 25.99
CA ASN A 187 25.76 11.33 25.72
C ASN A 187 25.28 9.99 25.14
N SER A 188 23.97 9.73 25.13
CA SER A 188 23.39 8.54 24.52
C SER A 188 21.92 8.73 24.17
N ALA A 189 21.44 7.98 23.18
CA ALA A 189 20.01 7.91 22.83
C ALA A 189 19.15 7.48 24.03
N ARG A 190 19.67 6.64 24.93
CA ARG A 190 18.98 6.20 26.15
C ARG A 190 18.71 7.36 27.10
N GLN A 191 19.68 8.25 27.30
CA GLN A 191 19.52 9.44 28.13
C GLN A 191 18.50 10.41 27.53
N LEU A 192 18.55 10.63 26.23
CA LEU A 192 17.56 11.45 25.52
C LEU A 192 16.14 10.90 25.70
N ILE A 193 15.94 9.59 25.50
CA ILE A 193 14.63 8.93 25.67
C ILE A 193 14.11 9.09 27.10
N ALA A 194 14.97 8.87 28.10
CA ALA A 194 14.60 9.02 29.51
C ALA A 194 14.18 10.47 29.85
N GLU A 195 14.90 11.47 29.31
CA GLU A 195 14.57 12.88 29.50
C GLU A 195 13.24 13.26 28.83
N LEU A 196 12.99 12.78 27.62
CA LEU A 196 11.72 12.97 26.90
C LEU A 196 10.54 12.35 27.67
N GLU A 197 10.72 11.16 28.25
CA GLU A 197 9.71 10.51 29.07
C GLU A 197 9.43 11.27 30.38
N LEU A 198 10.48 11.74 31.06
CA LEU A 198 10.37 12.51 32.29
C LEU A 198 9.59 13.81 32.07
N ASN A 199 9.92 14.55 31.00
CA ASN A 199 9.23 15.80 30.65
C ASN A 199 7.75 15.57 30.31
N LEU A 200 7.42 14.49 29.60
CA LEU A 200 6.02 14.10 29.35
C LEU A 200 5.26 13.78 30.63
N ARG A 201 5.88 13.08 31.59
CA ARG A 201 5.25 12.78 32.89
C ARG A 201 4.97 14.05 33.68
N ARG A 202 5.93 14.99 33.71
CA ARG A 202 5.77 16.30 34.36
C ARG A 202 4.65 17.13 33.72
N SER A 203 4.48 17.06 32.39
CA SER A 203 3.42 17.78 31.69
C SER A 203 2.00 17.23 31.90
N LYS A 204 1.86 16.00 32.41
CA LYS A 204 0.56 15.38 32.72
C LYS A 204 0.11 15.56 34.17
N GLY A 205 1.01 16.08 35.03
CA GLY A 205 0.75 16.28 36.46
C GLY A 205 0.36 17.72 36.82
N GLN A 206 0.13 18.58 35.83
CA GLN A 206 -0.50 19.89 35.93
C GLN A 206 -1.85 19.83 35.22
#